data_AF-A0A7G9YXT2-F1
#
_entry.id   AF-A0A7G9YXT2-F1
#
_cell.length_a   1.000
_cell.length_b   1.000
_cell.length_c   1.000
_cell.angle_alpha   90.00
_cell.angle_beta   90.00
_cell.angle_gamma   90.00
#
_symmetry.space_group_name_H-M   'P 1'
#
loop_
_entity.id
_entity.type
_entity.pdbx_description
1 polymer ?
#
loop_
_entity_poly.entity_id
_entity_poly.type
_entity_poly.pdbx_seq_one_letter_code
_entity_poly.pdbx_strand_id
1 'polypeptide(L)' 'MSHKTITLSEEAYNTLNRLRRGEESFTDAILRKFAGSKSRNLADYVKAMKIDKETLILASDVEEIYKNRNKVKMETRDF' A
#
# COMPACT_ATOMS: atom_id res chain seq x y z
N MET A 1 -7.23 -28.79 2.40
CA MET A 1 -6.02 -28.19 3.02
C MET A 1 -6.15 -28.34 4.53
N SER A 2 -5.04 -28.31 5.27
CA SER A 2 -5.11 -28.24 6.74
C SER A 2 -5.83 -26.94 7.13
N HIS A 3 -6.95 -27.05 7.86
CA HIS A 3 -7.66 -25.89 8.38
C HIS A 3 -7.24 -25.68 9.83
N LYS A 4 -6.83 -24.44 10.14
CA LYS A 4 -6.61 -23.99 11.52
C LYS A 4 -7.69 -22.96 11.85
N THR A 5 -8.30 -23.11 13.02
CA THR A 5 -9.32 -22.19 13.52
C THR A 5 -8.67 -21.19 14.45
N ILE A 6 -9.01 -19.91 14.29
CA ILE A 6 -8.63 -18.83 15.22
C ILE A 6 -9.90 -18.19 15.77
N THR A 7 -9.90 -17.87 17.06
CA THR A 7 -10.97 -17.11 17.71
C THR A 7 -10.57 -15.64 17.72
N LEU A 8 -11.52 -14.77 17.36
CA LEU A 8 -11.32 -13.32 17.30
C LEU A 8 -12.22 -12.63 18.31
N SER A 9 -11.78 -11.49 18.84
CA SER A 9 -12.71 -10.57 19.51
C SER A 9 -13.70 -9.99 18.50
N GLU A 10 -14.85 -9.51 18.98
CA GLU A 10 -15.83 -8.82 18.12
C GLU A 10 -15.21 -7.61 17.40
N GLU A 11 -14.35 -6.86 18.10
CA GLU A 11 -13.64 -5.72 17.51
C GLU A 11 -12.74 -6.15 16.34
N ALA A 12 -11.99 -7.23 16.51
CA ALA A 12 -11.12 -7.77 15.46
C ALA A 12 -11.96 -8.28 14.26
N TYR A 13 -13.08 -8.95 14.52
CA TYR A 13 -14.01 -9.39 13.49
C TYR A 13 -14.59 -8.21 12.69
N ASN A 14 -15.07 -7.18 13.38
CA ASN A 14 -15.65 -5.99 12.76
C ASN A 14 -14.62 -5.23 11.92
N THR A 15 -13.38 -5.15 12.41
CA THR A 15 -12.25 -4.58 11.67
C THR A 15 -11.98 -5.36 10.40
N LEU A 16 -11.97 -6.69 10.48
CA LEU A 16 -11.74 -7.56 9.33
C LEU A 16 -12.90 -7.47 8.31
N ASN A 17 -14.14 -7.36 8.78
CA ASN A 17 -15.31 -7.18 7.92
C ASN A 17 -15.28 -5.87 7.14
N ARG A 18 -14.78 -4.78 7.76
CA ARG A 18 -14.55 -3.50 7.08
C ARG A 18 -13.37 -3.54 6.09
N LEU A 19 -12.39 -4.40 6.32
CA LEU A 19 -11.21 -4.54 5.46
C LEU A 19 -11.54 -5.26 4.14
N ARG A 20 -12.55 -6.14 4.16
CA ARG A 20 -13.01 -6.96 3.05
C ARG A 20 -13.65 -6.10 1.96
N ARG A 21 -13.43 -6.46 0.69
CA ARG A 21 -13.97 -5.73 -0.48
C ARG A 21 -15.09 -6.52 -1.14
N GLY A 22 -16.32 -5.99 -1.12
CA GLY A 22 -17.47 -6.63 -1.74
C GLY A 22 -17.70 -8.04 -1.18
N GLU A 23 -17.69 -9.04 -2.06
CA GLU A 23 -17.89 -10.46 -1.71
C GLU A 23 -16.58 -11.23 -1.42
N GLU A 24 -15.45 -10.54 -1.23
CA GLU A 24 -14.16 -11.14 -0.87
C GLU A 24 -14.28 -12.06 0.37
N SER A 25 -13.49 -13.14 0.44
CA SER A 25 -13.45 -14.01 1.62
C SER A 25 -12.54 -13.42 2.72
N PHE A 26 -12.76 -13.79 3.98
CA PHE A 26 -11.87 -13.36 5.07
C PHE A 26 -10.43 -13.86 4.87
N THR A 27 -10.26 -15.06 4.32
CA THR A 27 -8.95 -15.62 3.99
C THR A 27 -8.23 -14.75 2.97
N ASP A 28 -8.92 -14.35 1.90
CA ASP A 28 -8.33 -13.49 0.86
C ASP A 28 -7.99 -12.10 1.40
N ALA A 29 -8.84 -11.53 2.24
CA ALA A 29 -8.57 -10.24 2.87
C ALA A 29 -7.32 -10.29 3.76
N ILE A 30 -7.16 -11.37 4.55
CA ILE A 30 -5.97 -11.60 5.39
C ILE A 30 -4.73 -11.76 4.51
N LEU A 31 -4.78 -12.60 3.48
CA LEU A 31 -3.64 -12.82 2.59
C LEU A 31 -3.27 -11.53 1.84
N ARG A 32 -4.23 -10.80 1.30
CA ARG A 32 -3.99 -9.50 0.64
C ARG A 32 -3.32 -8.50 1.57
N LYS A 33 -3.70 -8.47 2.85
CA LYS A 33 -3.18 -7.51 3.83
C LYS A 33 -1.82 -7.92 4.40
N PHE A 34 -1.61 -9.20 4.65
CA PHE A 34 -0.51 -9.72 5.47
C PHE A 34 0.44 -10.66 4.75
N ALA A 35 0.09 -11.23 3.59
CA ALA A 35 0.97 -12.19 2.90
C ALA A 35 2.26 -11.56 2.36
N GLY A 36 2.51 -10.28 2.66
CA GLY A 36 3.59 -9.52 2.08
C GLY A 36 3.30 -9.31 0.60
N SER A 37 3.44 -8.09 0.15
CA SER A 37 3.60 -7.86 -1.26
C SER A 37 4.79 -8.69 -1.75
N LYS A 38 4.54 -9.83 -2.42
CA LYS A 38 5.41 -10.32 -3.50
C LYS A 38 5.37 -9.39 -4.72
N SER A 39 4.70 -8.23 -4.63
CA SER A 39 4.95 -7.16 -5.58
C SER A 39 6.41 -6.77 -5.40
N ARG A 40 7.19 -6.99 -6.46
CA ARG A 40 8.54 -6.44 -6.60
C ARG A 40 8.47 -5.02 -6.09
N ASN A 41 9.31 -4.70 -5.11
CA ASN A 41 9.39 -3.36 -4.57
C ASN A 41 9.53 -2.39 -5.76
N LEU A 42 8.79 -1.29 -5.78
CA LEU A 42 8.95 -0.28 -6.83
C LEU A 42 10.42 0.15 -6.93
N ALA A 43 11.15 0.16 -5.81
CA ALA A 43 12.59 0.38 -5.78
C ALA A 43 13.39 -0.71 -6.53
N ASP A 44 12.95 -1.96 -6.54
CA ASP A 44 13.60 -3.02 -7.33
C ASP A 44 13.37 -2.79 -8.83
N TYR A 45 12.19 -2.29 -9.21
CA TYR A 45 11.93 -1.87 -10.59
C TYR A 45 12.79 -0.67 -11.01
N VAL A 46 12.86 0.36 -10.17
CA VAL A 46 13.68 1.56 -10.42
C VAL A 46 15.18 1.21 -10.49
N LYS A 47 15.67 0.29 -9.65
CA LYS A 47 17.05 -0.21 -9.71
C LYS A 47 17.36 -1.00 -10.98
N ALA A 48 16.36 -1.68 -11.54
CA ALA A 48 16.49 -2.47 -12.77
C ALA A 48 16.33 -1.62 -14.05
N MET A 49 15.79 -0.40 -13.94
CA MET A 49 15.69 0.52 -15.08
C MET A 49 17.08 1.05 -15.45
N LYS A 50 17.40 1.01 -16.76
CA LYS A 50 18.53 1.77 -17.27
C LYS A 50 18.16 3.24 -17.19
N ILE A 51 18.97 4.04 -16.49
CA ILE A 51 18.75 5.48 -16.38
C ILE A 51 18.96 6.10 -17.76
N ASP A 52 17.84 6.42 -18.41
CA ASP A 52 17.79 7.21 -19.63
C ASP A 52 17.11 8.55 -19.37
N LYS A 53 17.01 9.37 -20.43
CA LYS A 53 16.48 10.73 -20.33
C LYS A 53 15.01 10.75 -19.87
N GLU A 54 14.22 9.77 -20.27
CA GLU A 54 12.80 9.68 -19.89
C GLU A 54 12.63 9.29 -18.42
N THR A 55 13.46 8.37 -17.94
CA THR A 55 13.48 7.94 -16.53
C THR A 55 13.87 9.10 -15.60
N LEU A 56 14.79 9.97 -16.02
CA LEU A 56 15.17 11.17 -15.27
C LEU A 56 14.03 12.19 -15.17
N ILE A 57 13.29 12.42 -16.26
CA ILE A 57 12.14 13.33 -16.26
C ILE A 57 11.06 12.80 -15.29
N LEU A 58 10.74 11.51 -15.37
CA LEU A 58 9.77 10.87 -14.47
C LEU A 58 10.18 11.02 -12.99
N ALA A 59 11.46 10.88 -12.67
CA ALA A 59 11.96 11.04 -11.31
C ALA A 59 11.77 12.49 -10.81
N SER A 60 12.03 13.48 -11.66
CA SER A 60 11.81 14.90 -11.35
C SER A 60 10.33 15.23 -11.13
N ASP A 61 9.44 14.73 -11.98
CA ASP A 61 8.00 14.96 -11.86
C ASP A 61 7.44 14.35 -10.56
N VAL A 62 7.88 13.14 -10.21
CA VAL A 62 7.50 12.50 -8.95
C VAL A 62 8.00 13.33 -7.76
N GLU A 63 9.24 13.80 -7.79
CA GLU A 63 9.79 14.64 -6.72
C GLU A 63 8.98 15.93 -6.53
N GLU A 64 8.59 16.59 -7.62
CA GLU A 64 7.77 17.80 -7.59
C GLU A 64 6.38 17.55 -6.96
N ILE A 65 5.71 16.47 -7.36
CA ILE A 65 4.42 16.07 -6.80
C ILE A 65 4.53 15.84 -5.28
N TYR A 66 5.59 15.17 -4.83
CA TYR A 66 5.81 14.93 -3.40
C TYR A 66 6.11 16.22 -2.62
N LYS A 67 6.91 17.13 -3.18
CA LYS A 67 7.16 18.46 -2.60
C LYS A 67 5.86 19.24 -2.45
N ASN A 68 5.01 19.23 -3.47
CA ASN A 68 3.73 19.94 -3.45
C ASN A 68 2.75 19.32 -2.45
N ARG A 69 2.70 17.99 -2.33
CA ARG A 69 1.88 17.31 -1.31
C ARG A 69 2.34 17.61 0.13
N ASN A 70 3.64 17.76 0.35
CA ASN A 70 4.16 18.11 1.68
C ASN A 70 3.88 19.57 2.05
N LYS A 71 3.89 20.49 1.07
CA LYS A 71 3.46 21.88 1.28
C LYS A 71 1.99 21.97 1.68
N VAL A 72 1.11 21.28 0.97
CA VAL A 72 -0.33 21.23 1.29
C VAL A 72 -0.59 20.68 2.70
N LYS A 73 0.19 19.68 3.16
CA LYS A 73 0.08 19.15 4.53
C LYS A 73 0.58 20.10 5.62
N MET A 74 1.53 21.00 5.32
CA MET A 74 2.03 21.98 6.27
C MET A 74 1.06 23.15 6.44
N GLU A 75 0.40 23.61 5.39
CA GLU A 75 -0.60 24.70 5.46
C GLU A 75 -1.87 24.31 6.21
N THR A 76 -2.21 23.01 6.27
CA THR A 76 -3.35 22.51 7.06
C THR A 76 -3.08 22.32 8.56
N ARG A 77 -1.88 22.69 9.04
CA ARG A 77 -1.45 22.50 10.44
C ARG A 77 -1.33 23.79 11.26
N ASP A 78 -1.89 24.90 10.79
CA ASP A 78 -2.08 26.09 11.61
C ASP A 78 -3.44 26.01 12.31
N PHE A 79 -3.45 25.40 13.51
CA PHE A 79 -4.46 25.56 14.55
C PHE A 79 -3.76 25.59 15.92
#